data_AF-A0A951YI24-F1
#
_entry.id   AF-A0A951YI24-F1
#
_cell.length_a   1.000
_cell.length_b   1.000
_cell.length_c   1.000
_cell.angle_alpha   90.00
_cell.angle_beta   90.00
_cell.angle_gamma   90.00
#
_symmetry.space_group_name_H-M   'P 1'
#
loop_
_entity.id
_entity.type
_entity.pdbx_description
1 polymer ?
#
loop_
_entity_poly.entity_id
_entity_poly.type
_entity_poly.pdbx_seq_one_letter_code
_entity_poly.pdbx_strand_id
1 'polypeptide(L)'
;MHHSAATNLEPLDVLGPDGRSTGVVKARGKVHEDGDWHRAIHIWVVQQERYVLLQRRSRDKELEPLRLDVSVGGHLRAGETLLDALREAEEELGLELRPGQVEYLGTAVSERRYPGHEPPLLDREHQDVYVVRDDRPLQAYRLQASEVDTLYEVPLEKAIALFEAGEPVAAAGYDSMRRPSDALLYAADLPSQGREVHLEALRRVAAYLRGEGAPDIARRPFGVYTPADV
;
A
#
# COMPACT_ATOMS: atom_id res chain seq x y z
N MET A 1 -16.92 -10.98 13.10
CA MET A 1 -17.42 -10.85 11.71
C MET A 1 -17.90 -9.43 11.45
N HIS A 2 -17.05 -8.43 11.71
CA HIS A 2 -17.30 -7.05 11.28
C HIS A 2 -16.17 -6.65 10.33
N HIS A 3 -16.09 -7.33 9.18
CA HIS A 3 -15.74 -6.56 7.98
C HIS A 3 -16.72 -5.40 7.95
N SER A 4 -16.24 -4.19 7.83
CA SER A 4 -17.13 -3.09 7.51
C SER A 4 -17.76 -3.45 6.16
N ALA A 5 -19.00 -3.93 6.15
CA ALA A 5 -19.76 -4.15 4.92
C ALA A 5 -19.73 -2.90 4.02
N ALA A 6 -19.45 -1.72 4.59
CA ALA A 6 -19.28 -0.47 3.87
C ALA A 6 -18.04 -0.44 2.95
N THR A 7 -16.89 -1.06 3.30
CA THR A 7 -15.72 -1.05 2.41
C THR A 7 -15.90 -1.98 1.21
N ASN A 8 -16.60 -3.10 1.38
CA ASN A 8 -16.97 -3.96 0.24
C ASN A 8 -18.00 -3.33 -0.70
N LEU A 9 -18.74 -2.33 -0.23
CA LEU A 9 -19.68 -1.53 -1.02
C LEU A 9 -19.04 -0.28 -1.65
N GLU A 10 -17.76 -0.02 -1.38
CA GLU A 10 -17.04 1.10 -1.96
C GLU A 10 -17.11 1.04 -3.49
N PRO A 11 -17.63 2.07 -4.17
CA PRO A 11 -17.74 2.05 -5.62
C PRO A 11 -16.36 2.31 -6.24
N LEU A 12 -15.91 1.42 -7.11
CA LEU A 12 -14.64 1.55 -7.85
C LEU A 12 -14.91 1.61 -9.36
N ASP A 13 -14.08 2.38 -10.07
CA ASP A 13 -14.04 2.35 -11.53
C ASP A 13 -13.38 1.06 -12.02
N VAL A 14 -14.04 0.35 -12.94
CA VAL A 14 -13.47 -0.79 -13.64
C VAL A 14 -12.60 -0.29 -14.79
N LEU A 15 -11.36 -0.76 -14.83
CA LEU A 15 -10.36 -0.45 -15.84
C LEU A 15 -10.19 -1.60 -16.82
N GLY A 16 -9.65 -1.27 -18.00
CA GLY A 16 -9.02 -2.24 -18.87
C GLY A 16 -7.60 -2.59 -18.39
N PRO A 17 -6.98 -3.64 -18.93
CA PRO A 17 -5.59 -4.00 -18.63
C PRO A 17 -4.55 -2.92 -18.98
N ASP A 18 -4.93 -1.93 -19.80
CA ASP A 18 -4.10 -0.76 -20.12
C ASP A 18 -4.25 0.39 -19.09
N GLY A 19 -5.02 0.17 -18.02
CA GLY A 19 -5.29 1.11 -16.95
C GLY A 19 -6.27 2.22 -17.30
N ARG A 20 -6.95 2.14 -18.44
CA ARG A 20 -7.97 3.09 -18.86
C ARG A 20 -9.35 2.70 -18.35
N SER A 21 -10.16 3.69 -17.99
CA SER A 21 -11.54 3.45 -17.54
C SER A 21 -12.38 2.81 -18.66
N THR A 22 -13.19 1.82 -18.27
CA THR A 22 -14.20 1.18 -19.13
C THR A 22 -15.53 1.93 -19.12
N GLY A 23 -15.70 2.90 -18.21
CA GLY A 23 -16.98 3.56 -17.92
C GLY A 23 -17.92 2.72 -17.04
N VAL A 24 -17.49 1.55 -16.57
CA VAL A 24 -18.26 0.70 -15.65
C VAL A 24 -17.81 0.96 -14.22
N VAL A 25 -18.77 1.03 -13.29
CA VAL A 25 -18.54 1.12 -11.84
C VAL A 25 -19.10 -0.11 -11.16
N LYS A 26 -18.35 -0.67 -10.22
CA LYS A 26 -18.77 -1.82 -9.41
C LYS A 26 -18.41 -1.58 -7.94
N ALA A 27 -19.11 -2.26 -7.04
CA ALA A 27 -18.71 -2.33 -5.65
C ALA A 27 -17.36 -3.09 -5.54
N ARG A 28 -16.48 -2.67 -4.64
CA ARG A 28 -15.14 -3.24 -4.42
C ARG A 28 -15.17 -4.77 -4.33
N GLY A 29 -16.08 -5.32 -3.52
CA GLY A 29 -16.20 -6.76 -3.37
C GLY A 29 -16.48 -7.47 -4.71
N LYS A 30 -17.28 -6.85 -5.58
CA LYS A 30 -17.60 -7.40 -6.90
C LYS A 30 -16.47 -7.23 -7.91
N VAL A 31 -15.68 -6.16 -7.82
CA VAL A 31 -14.44 -5.98 -8.59
C VAL A 31 -13.46 -7.11 -8.28
N HIS A 32 -13.25 -7.43 -7.00
CA HIS A 32 -12.37 -8.51 -6.59
C HIS A 32 -12.92 -9.90 -6.92
N GLU A 33 -14.23 -10.09 -6.84
CA GLU A 33 -14.90 -11.35 -7.23
C GLU A 33 -14.79 -11.63 -8.74
N ASP A 34 -15.00 -10.60 -9.58
CA ASP A 34 -14.96 -10.71 -11.04
C ASP A 34 -13.53 -10.65 -11.60
N GLY A 35 -12.56 -10.21 -10.79
CA GLY A 35 -11.17 -9.99 -11.22
C GLY A 35 -11.04 -8.84 -12.21
N ASP A 36 -11.79 -7.77 -11.97
CA ASP A 36 -11.72 -6.55 -12.75
C ASP A 36 -10.49 -5.72 -12.35
N TRP A 37 -9.84 -5.10 -13.33
CA TRP A 37 -8.78 -4.13 -13.07
C TRP A 37 -9.37 -2.90 -12.39
N HIS A 38 -8.68 -2.36 -11.40
CA HIS A 38 -9.04 -1.13 -10.72
C HIS A 38 -7.79 -0.33 -10.35
N ARG A 39 -7.98 0.93 -9.92
CA ARG A 39 -6.87 1.82 -9.55
C ARG A 39 -6.68 1.84 -8.04
N ALA A 40 -5.43 1.78 -7.61
CA ALA A 40 -5.02 1.90 -6.22
C ALA A 40 -3.99 3.02 -6.06
N ILE A 41 -3.91 3.59 -4.87
CA ILE A 41 -2.89 4.55 -4.46
C ILE A 41 -2.02 3.92 -3.37
N HIS A 42 -0.71 4.04 -3.53
CA HIS A 42 0.26 3.54 -2.57
C HIS A 42 1.18 4.70 -2.17
N ILE A 43 1.14 5.11 -0.90
CA ILE A 43 1.95 6.22 -0.39
C ILE A 43 3.00 5.67 0.57
N TRP A 44 4.26 5.97 0.29
CA TRP A 44 5.39 5.71 1.17
C TRP A 44 5.70 6.97 1.98
N VAL A 45 5.49 6.90 3.29
CA VAL A 45 5.87 7.94 4.23
C VAL A 45 7.32 7.71 4.65
N VAL A 46 8.16 8.71 4.43
CA VAL A 46 9.58 8.69 4.83
C VAL A 46 9.86 9.71 5.93
N GLN A 47 10.73 9.29 6.85
CA GLN A 47 11.11 10.04 8.03
C GLN A 47 12.62 10.27 8.07
N GLN A 48 13.01 11.50 8.38
CA GLN A 48 14.39 11.95 8.56
C GLN A 48 15.31 11.55 7.39
N GLU A 49 14.73 11.46 6.19
CA GLU A 49 15.39 11.00 4.96
C GLU A 49 16.05 9.62 5.04
N ARG A 50 15.70 8.79 6.04
CA ARG A 50 16.39 7.53 6.31
C ARG A 50 15.48 6.38 6.72
N TYR A 51 14.29 6.69 7.22
CA TYR A 51 13.30 5.71 7.63
C TYR A 51 12.14 5.71 6.66
N VAL A 52 11.50 4.56 6.52
CA VAL A 52 10.21 4.39 5.85
C VAL A 52 9.24 3.80 6.85
N LEU A 53 7.99 4.25 6.80
CA LEU A 53 6.94 3.69 7.64
C LEU A 53 6.32 2.49 6.94
N LEU A 54 6.24 1.36 7.63
CA LEU A 54 5.52 0.17 7.17
C LEU A 54 4.30 -0.03 8.06
N GLN A 55 3.13 -0.19 7.46
CA GLN A 55 1.98 -0.58 8.25
C GLN A 55 1.90 -2.10 8.35
N ARG A 56 1.45 -2.60 9.50
CA ARG A 56 0.90 -3.94 9.63
C ARG A 56 -0.60 -3.84 9.51
N ARG A 57 -1.14 -4.50 8.49
CA ARG A 57 -2.57 -4.55 8.18
C ARG A 57 -3.36 -5.06 9.38
N SER A 58 -4.53 -4.49 9.61
CA SER A 58 -5.44 -4.95 10.64
C SER A 58 -5.75 -6.44 10.48
N ARG A 59 -5.98 -7.11 11.60
CA ARG A 59 -6.44 -8.50 11.61
C ARG A 59 -7.81 -8.69 10.96
N ASP A 60 -8.57 -7.59 10.84
CA ASP A 60 -9.92 -7.59 10.30
C ASP A 60 -9.95 -7.41 8.76
N LYS A 61 -8.79 -7.26 8.10
CA LYS A 61 -8.70 -7.17 6.63
C LYS A 61 -9.04 -8.51 5.97
N GLU A 62 -9.72 -8.44 4.83
CA GLU A 62 -10.11 -9.61 4.02
C GLU A 62 -8.90 -10.33 3.44
N LEU A 63 -8.03 -9.53 2.83
CA LEU A 63 -6.84 -9.98 2.12
C LEU A 63 -5.61 -9.60 2.94
N GLU A 64 -4.72 -10.58 3.09
CA GLU A 64 -3.42 -10.43 3.76
C GLU A 64 -3.51 -9.81 5.18
N PRO A 65 -4.39 -10.29 6.07
CA PRO A 65 -4.45 -9.77 7.44
C PRO A 65 -3.11 -9.96 8.16
N LEU A 66 -2.73 -8.98 8.99
CA LEU A 66 -1.48 -8.95 9.76
C LEU A 66 -0.18 -8.95 8.92
N ARG A 67 -0.25 -8.86 7.60
CA ARG A 67 0.94 -8.65 6.77
C ARG A 67 1.42 -7.20 6.82
N LEU A 68 2.71 -7.02 6.60
CA LEU A 68 3.31 -5.72 6.32
C LEU A 68 2.86 -5.23 4.93
N ASP A 69 2.70 -3.92 4.81
CA ASP A 69 2.24 -3.25 3.61
C ASP A 69 2.88 -1.85 3.50
N VAL A 70 2.57 -1.12 2.43
CA VAL A 70 2.93 0.29 2.26
C VAL A 70 2.44 1.16 3.43
N SER A 71 2.93 2.40 3.56
CA SER A 71 2.51 3.25 4.68
C SER A 71 1.02 3.57 4.62
N VAL A 72 0.49 3.84 3.42
CA VAL A 72 -0.95 4.02 3.15
C VAL A 72 -1.27 3.33 1.84
N GLY A 73 -2.29 2.46 1.84
CA GLY A 73 -2.70 1.69 0.67
C GLY A 73 -4.21 1.63 0.53
N GLY A 74 -4.75 2.30 -0.48
CA GLY A 74 -6.20 2.39 -0.69
C GLY A 74 -6.59 2.44 -2.16
N HIS A 75 -7.89 2.53 -2.44
CA HIS A 75 -8.41 2.56 -3.81
C HIS A 75 -8.89 3.97 -4.18
N LEU A 76 -8.93 4.24 -5.47
CA LEU A 76 -9.69 5.39 -5.97
C LEU A 76 -11.16 4.98 -6.03
N ARG A 77 -12.04 5.72 -5.35
CA ARG A 77 -13.48 5.57 -5.55
C ARG A 77 -13.85 5.99 -6.97
N ALA A 78 -14.98 5.49 -7.45
CA ALA A 78 -15.46 5.82 -8.78
C ALA A 78 -15.60 7.33 -8.97
N GLY A 79 -14.93 7.85 -9.99
CA GLY A 79 -14.87 9.29 -10.28
C GLY A 79 -13.91 10.11 -9.41
N GLU A 80 -13.21 9.52 -8.46
CA GLU A 80 -12.15 10.21 -7.71
C GLU A 80 -10.91 10.44 -8.60
N THR A 81 -10.31 11.61 -8.42
CA THR A 81 -8.96 11.86 -8.92
C THR A 81 -7.93 11.29 -7.95
N LEU A 82 -6.68 11.20 -8.42
CA LEU A 82 -5.53 10.86 -7.57
C LEU A 82 -5.37 11.78 -6.36
N LEU A 83 -5.78 13.05 -6.48
CA LEU A 83 -5.74 14.00 -5.37
C LEU A 83 -6.83 13.70 -4.34
N ASP A 84 -8.01 13.25 -4.77
CA ASP A 84 -9.11 12.90 -3.87
C ASP A 84 -8.74 11.65 -3.06
N ALA A 85 -8.04 10.69 -3.67
CA ALA A 85 -7.54 9.48 -3.01
C ALA A 85 -6.48 9.73 -1.93
N LEU A 86 -5.91 10.95 -1.83
CA LEU A 86 -5.04 11.30 -0.70
C LEU A 86 -5.77 11.24 0.65
N ARG A 87 -7.10 11.26 0.65
CA ARG A 87 -7.92 11.05 1.87
C ARG A 87 -7.60 9.72 2.56
N GLU A 88 -7.14 8.69 1.83
CA GLU A 88 -6.77 7.39 2.40
C GLU A 88 -5.69 7.54 3.50
N ALA A 89 -4.79 8.52 3.37
CA ALA A 89 -3.79 8.80 4.38
C ALA A 89 -4.40 9.36 5.68
N GLU A 90 -5.46 10.16 5.56
CA GLU A 90 -6.21 10.66 6.71
C GLU A 90 -7.05 9.55 7.33
N GLU A 91 -7.71 8.73 6.51
CA GLU A 91 -8.55 7.62 6.94
C GLU A 91 -7.73 6.53 7.66
N GLU A 92 -6.56 6.15 7.16
CA GLU A 92 -5.74 5.07 7.74
C GLU A 92 -4.84 5.54 8.89
N LEU A 93 -4.18 6.71 8.74
CA LEU A 93 -3.12 7.17 9.65
C LEU A 93 -3.42 8.50 10.35
N GLY A 94 -4.54 9.16 10.04
CA GLY A 94 -4.80 10.54 10.47
C GLY A 94 -3.80 11.53 9.88
N LEU A 95 -3.24 11.23 8.72
CA LEU A 95 -2.27 12.04 8.00
C LEU A 95 -2.98 12.87 6.91
N GLU A 96 -3.25 14.13 7.21
CA GLU A 96 -3.76 15.07 6.21
C GLU A 96 -2.66 15.42 5.18
N LEU A 97 -2.89 15.05 3.92
CA LEU A 97 -2.00 15.37 2.79
C LEU A 97 -2.66 16.40 1.86
N ARG A 98 -1.84 17.33 1.37
CA ARG A 98 -2.25 18.36 0.40
C ARG A 98 -1.58 18.12 -0.96
N PRO A 99 -2.21 18.58 -2.06
CA PRO A 99 -1.55 18.59 -3.36
C PRO A 99 -0.18 19.27 -3.29
N GLY A 100 0.84 18.64 -3.88
CA GLY A 100 2.22 19.13 -3.88
C GLY A 100 3.08 18.71 -2.67
N GLN A 101 2.51 18.00 -1.67
CA GLN A 101 3.31 17.37 -0.61
C GLN A 101 3.80 15.96 -0.98
N VAL A 102 3.13 15.33 -1.94
CA VAL A 102 3.44 13.99 -2.44
C VAL A 102 4.18 14.08 -3.77
N GLU A 103 5.12 13.17 -3.97
CA GLU A 103 5.88 13.04 -5.22
C GLU A 103 5.56 11.70 -5.88
N TYR A 104 5.20 11.75 -7.16
CA TYR A 104 4.82 10.56 -7.92
C TYR A 104 6.06 9.77 -8.40
N LEU A 105 6.08 8.48 -8.13
CA LEU A 105 7.21 7.58 -8.41
C LEU A 105 6.91 6.54 -9.49
N GLY A 106 5.71 6.58 -10.11
CA GLY A 106 5.31 5.68 -11.20
C GLY A 106 4.11 4.79 -10.85
N THR A 107 3.54 4.14 -11.86
CA THR A 107 2.44 3.16 -11.69
C THR A 107 3.01 1.76 -11.80
N ALA A 108 2.80 0.92 -10.78
CA ALA A 108 3.03 -0.51 -10.88
C ALA A 108 1.77 -1.25 -11.32
N VAL A 109 1.92 -2.43 -11.91
CA VAL A 109 0.79 -3.30 -12.28
C VAL A 109 0.91 -4.58 -11.46
N SER A 110 -0.10 -4.88 -10.66
CA SER A 110 -0.10 -6.05 -9.78
C SER A 110 -1.37 -6.86 -9.98
N GLU A 111 -1.22 -8.16 -10.19
CA GLU A 111 -2.28 -9.15 -10.11
C GLU A 111 -1.96 -10.09 -8.94
N ARG A 112 -2.89 -10.30 -8.01
CA ARG A 112 -2.76 -11.25 -6.90
C ARG A 112 -3.98 -12.17 -6.89
N ARG A 113 -3.78 -13.44 -6.56
CA ARG A 113 -4.85 -14.45 -6.58
C ARG A 113 -5.02 -15.10 -5.22
N TYR A 114 -6.26 -15.13 -4.74
CA TYR A 114 -6.62 -15.66 -3.42
C TYR A 114 -7.59 -16.84 -3.56
N PRO A 115 -7.06 -18.07 -3.76
CA PRO A 115 -7.89 -19.26 -3.98
C PRO A 115 -8.61 -19.76 -2.71
N GLY A 116 -8.30 -19.21 -1.53
CA GLY A 116 -8.94 -19.56 -0.27
C GLY A 116 -10.35 -18.96 -0.07
N HIS A 117 -10.85 -18.20 -1.04
CA HIS A 117 -12.21 -17.63 -1.05
C HIS A 117 -13.09 -18.41 -2.02
N GLU A 118 -14.41 -18.39 -1.79
CA GLU A 118 -15.40 -19.01 -2.67
C GLU A 118 -16.44 -17.97 -3.11
N PRO A 119 -16.38 -17.45 -4.35
CA PRO A 119 -15.38 -17.77 -5.38
C PRO A 119 -13.98 -17.19 -5.05
N PRO A 120 -12.90 -17.67 -5.70
CA PRO A 120 -11.56 -17.11 -5.55
C PRO A 120 -11.56 -15.61 -5.83
N LEU A 121 -10.90 -14.83 -4.98
CA LEU A 121 -10.74 -13.39 -5.20
C LEU A 121 -9.50 -13.12 -6.06
N LEU A 122 -9.61 -12.13 -6.93
CA LEU A 122 -8.55 -11.63 -7.80
C LEU A 122 -8.37 -10.14 -7.55
N ASP A 123 -7.15 -9.75 -7.23
CA ASP A 123 -6.80 -8.37 -6.92
C ASP A 123 -5.87 -7.82 -7.99
N ARG A 124 -6.46 -7.07 -8.93
CA ARG A 124 -5.81 -6.56 -10.13
C ARG A 124 -5.76 -5.04 -10.12
N GLU A 125 -4.59 -4.52 -9.84
CA GLU A 125 -4.39 -3.11 -9.53
C GLU A 125 -3.41 -2.45 -10.50
N HIS A 126 -3.78 -1.26 -10.95
CA HIS A 126 -2.84 -0.22 -11.35
C HIS A 126 -2.54 0.62 -10.10
N GLN A 127 -1.36 0.44 -9.53
CA GLN A 127 -0.95 1.05 -8.26
C GLN A 127 -0.14 2.31 -8.54
N ASP A 128 -0.75 3.49 -8.36
CA ASP A 128 -0.03 4.75 -8.47
C ASP A 128 0.77 4.99 -7.18
N VAL A 129 2.10 4.98 -7.31
CA VAL A 129 3.03 5.00 -6.18
C VAL A 129 3.52 6.42 -5.93
N TYR A 130 3.43 6.85 -4.68
CA TYR A 130 3.85 8.15 -4.21
C TYR A 130 4.81 8.03 -3.03
N VAL A 131 5.58 9.10 -2.80
CA VAL A 131 6.37 9.29 -1.59
C VAL A 131 6.03 10.63 -0.95
N VAL A 132 6.02 10.68 0.37
CA VAL A 132 5.84 11.91 1.16
C VAL A 132 6.81 11.93 2.33
N ARG A 133 7.35 13.11 2.62
CA ARG A 133 8.20 13.34 3.79
C ARG A 133 7.32 13.81 4.95
N ASP A 134 7.39 13.11 6.08
CA ASP A 134 6.67 13.53 7.29
C ASP A 134 7.42 13.07 8.55
N ASP A 135 8.10 14.01 9.22
CA ASP A 135 8.99 13.75 10.36
C ASP A 135 8.26 13.66 11.72
N ARG A 136 6.92 13.56 11.75
CA ARG A 136 6.20 13.44 13.03
C ARG A 136 6.57 12.12 13.72
N PRO A 137 6.68 12.08 15.05
CA PRO A 137 6.95 10.83 15.74
C PRO A 137 5.76 9.86 15.60
N LEU A 138 6.01 8.54 15.69
CA LEU A 138 4.97 7.50 15.53
C LEU A 138 3.70 7.76 16.36
N GLN A 139 3.86 8.30 17.57
CA GLN A 139 2.75 8.59 18.49
C GLN A 139 1.81 9.71 18.02
N ALA A 140 2.22 10.49 17.01
CA ALA A 140 1.42 11.56 16.44
C ALA A 140 0.47 11.09 15.31
N TYR A 141 0.65 9.87 14.80
CA TYR A 141 -0.30 9.25 13.88
C TYR A 141 -1.52 8.72 14.65
N ARG A 142 -2.67 8.71 13.98
CA ARG A 142 -3.94 8.18 14.50
C ARG A 142 -4.37 7.03 13.62
N LEU A 143 -3.96 5.83 13.99
CA LEU A 143 -4.24 4.63 13.22
C LEU A 143 -5.72 4.25 13.32
N GLN A 144 -6.35 4.00 12.18
CA GLN A 144 -7.68 3.44 12.14
C GLN A 144 -7.62 1.93 12.35
N ALA A 145 -8.06 1.45 13.52
CA ALA A 145 -7.86 0.07 13.97
C ALA A 145 -8.45 -1.01 13.05
N SER A 146 -9.49 -0.67 12.27
CA SER A 146 -10.07 -1.57 11.27
C SER A 146 -9.17 -1.77 10.03
N GLU A 147 -8.25 -0.84 9.77
CA GLU A 147 -7.36 -0.85 8.61
C GLU A 147 -5.92 -1.20 9.00
N VAL A 148 -5.43 -0.62 10.10
CA VAL A 148 -4.04 -0.70 10.54
C VAL A 148 -3.96 -1.21 11.98
N ASP A 149 -3.19 -2.28 12.19
CA ASP A 149 -2.89 -2.80 13.52
C ASP A 149 -1.74 -2.01 14.16
N THR A 150 -0.61 -1.90 13.47
CA THR A 150 0.62 -1.27 13.98
C THR A 150 1.36 -0.53 12.86
N LEU A 151 1.92 0.64 13.16
CA LEU A 151 2.82 1.37 12.28
C LEU A 151 4.26 1.20 12.76
N TYR A 152 5.16 0.79 11.87
CA TYR A 152 6.56 0.53 12.15
C TYR A 152 7.46 1.56 11.48
N GLU A 153 8.41 2.13 12.22
CA GLU A 153 9.51 2.91 11.67
C GLU A 153 10.69 1.97 11.36
N VAL A 154 11.09 1.88 10.09
CA VAL A 154 12.14 0.96 9.63
C VAL A 154 13.19 1.72 8.82
N PRO A 155 14.50 1.52 9.07
CA PRO A 155 15.53 2.10 8.20
C PRO A 155 15.31 1.64 6.75
N LEU A 156 15.29 2.57 5.79
CA LEU A 156 14.90 2.27 4.41
C LEU A 156 15.75 1.14 3.80
N GLU A 157 17.07 1.18 3.98
CA GLU A 157 17.97 0.13 3.50
C GLU A 157 17.68 -1.24 4.14
N LYS A 158 17.18 -1.26 5.38
CA LYS A 158 16.77 -2.49 6.06
C LYS A 158 15.39 -2.96 5.63
N ALA A 159 14.47 -2.05 5.31
CA ALA A 159 13.22 -2.41 4.65
C ALA A 159 13.50 -3.05 3.29
N ILE A 160 14.41 -2.49 2.48
CA ILE A 160 14.83 -3.09 1.21
C ILE A 160 15.41 -4.49 1.45
N ALA A 161 16.34 -4.66 2.39
CA ALA A 161 16.93 -5.97 2.69
C ALA A 161 15.90 -7.00 3.19
N LEU A 162 14.92 -6.58 4.00
CA LEU A 162 13.79 -7.41 4.41
C LEU A 162 12.97 -7.85 3.18
N PHE A 163 12.58 -6.90 2.32
CA PHE A 163 11.82 -7.18 1.10
C PHE A 163 12.63 -7.84 -0.01
N GLU A 164 13.95 -7.90 0.05
CA GLU A 164 14.79 -8.56 -0.97
C GLU A 164 15.24 -9.96 -0.53
N ALA A 165 15.77 -10.09 0.67
CA ALA A 165 16.38 -11.32 1.17
C ALA A 165 15.66 -11.92 2.38
N GLY A 166 14.61 -11.26 2.90
CA GLY A 166 13.92 -11.71 4.12
C GLY A 166 14.75 -11.48 5.38
N GLU A 167 15.73 -10.58 5.33
CA GLU A 167 16.59 -10.25 6.46
C GLU A 167 15.76 -9.66 7.61
N PRO A 168 15.80 -10.26 8.82
CA PRO A 168 15.06 -9.72 9.95
C PRO A 168 15.52 -8.31 10.33
N VAL A 169 14.57 -7.46 10.72
CA VAL A 169 14.85 -6.08 11.13
C VAL A 169 14.08 -5.75 12.41
N ALA A 170 14.80 -5.22 13.40
CA ALA A 170 14.16 -4.64 14.58
C ALA A 170 13.55 -3.29 14.21
N ALA A 171 12.29 -3.08 14.55
CA ALA A 171 11.53 -1.89 14.22
C ALA A 171 10.85 -1.33 15.48
N ALA A 172 10.93 -0.01 15.65
CA ALA A 172 10.09 0.67 16.61
C ALA A 172 8.65 0.69 16.10
N GLY A 173 7.68 0.40 16.96
CA GLY A 173 6.28 0.27 16.56
C GLY A 173 5.32 1.05 17.44
N TYR A 174 4.19 1.46 16.87
CA TYR A 174 3.09 2.06 17.61
C TYR A 174 1.76 1.51 17.10
N ASP A 175 0.97 0.92 17.98
CA ASP A 175 -0.26 0.22 17.62
C ASP A 175 -1.50 1.13 17.61
N SER A 176 -2.58 0.65 17.00
CA SER A 176 -3.87 1.33 16.93
C SER A 176 -4.56 1.51 18.29
N MET A 177 -4.08 0.81 19.31
CA MET A 177 -4.48 0.99 20.71
C MET A 177 -3.63 2.03 21.45
N ARG A 178 -2.76 2.77 20.72
CA ARG A 178 -1.90 3.84 21.22
C ARG A 178 -0.82 3.37 22.19
N ARG A 179 -0.21 2.21 21.90
CA ARG A 179 0.85 1.62 22.73
C ARG A 179 2.12 1.42 21.90
N PRO A 180 3.31 1.58 22.52
CA PRO A 180 4.55 1.07 21.94
C PRO A 180 4.42 -0.42 21.61
N SER A 181 4.85 -0.81 20.42
CA SER A 181 4.65 -2.14 19.83
C SER A 181 5.88 -2.56 19.02
N ASP A 182 7.06 -2.41 19.62
CA ASP A 182 8.33 -2.76 18.97
C ASP A 182 8.37 -4.24 18.61
N ALA A 183 8.92 -4.56 17.43
CA ALA A 183 8.94 -5.92 16.91
C ALA A 183 10.23 -6.24 16.15
N LEU A 184 10.54 -7.53 16.09
CA LEU A 184 11.44 -8.07 15.06
C LEU A 184 10.59 -8.50 13.87
N LEU A 185 10.72 -7.80 12.76
CA LEU A 185 10.03 -8.10 11.51
C LEU A 185 10.83 -9.14 10.71
N TYR A 186 10.17 -10.11 10.10
CA TYR A 186 10.80 -11.19 9.33
C TYR A 186 10.04 -11.51 8.03
N ALA A 187 10.63 -12.33 7.16
CA ALA A 187 10.07 -12.64 5.85
C ALA A 187 8.60 -13.14 5.86
N ALA A 188 8.18 -13.87 6.90
CA ALA A 188 6.79 -14.33 7.03
C ALA A 188 5.79 -13.23 7.47
N ASP A 189 6.26 -12.03 7.81
CA ASP A 189 5.39 -10.85 7.98
C ASP A 189 5.08 -10.17 6.63
N LEU A 190 5.83 -10.47 5.56
CA LEU A 190 5.64 -9.85 4.25
C LEU A 190 4.39 -10.38 3.54
N PRO A 191 3.86 -9.63 2.54
CA PRO A 191 2.78 -10.12 1.69
C PRO A 191 3.10 -11.49 1.09
N SER A 192 2.11 -12.37 1.00
CA SER A 192 2.31 -13.71 0.41
C SER A 192 2.54 -13.66 -1.11
N GLN A 193 2.13 -12.57 -1.75
CA GLN A 193 2.22 -12.29 -3.18
C GLN A 193 2.55 -10.81 -3.41
N GLY A 194 3.16 -10.47 -4.55
CA GLY A 194 3.40 -9.07 -4.95
C GLY A 194 4.51 -8.36 -4.16
N ARG A 195 5.36 -9.12 -3.45
CA ARG A 195 6.50 -8.59 -2.69
C ARG A 195 7.49 -7.83 -3.58
N GLU A 196 7.65 -8.26 -4.83
CA GLU A 196 8.56 -7.66 -5.81
C GLU A 196 8.16 -6.23 -6.18
N VAL A 197 6.86 -5.94 -6.22
CA VAL A 197 6.34 -4.58 -6.49
C VAL A 197 6.67 -3.65 -5.34
N HIS A 198 6.50 -4.11 -4.10
CA HIS A 198 6.89 -3.36 -2.90
C HIS A 198 8.39 -3.09 -2.87
N LEU A 199 9.22 -4.10 -3.17
CA LEU A 199 10.67 -3.95 -3.23
C LEU A 199 11.09 -2.91 -4.27
N GLU A 200 10.51 -2.94 -5.46
CA GLU A 200 10.81 -1.96 -6.51
C GLU A 200 10.35 -0.56 -6.12
N ALA A 201 9.19 -0.42 -5.47
CA ALA A 201 8.72 0.84 -4.94
C ALA A 201 9.67 1.41 -3.87
N LEU A 202 10.16 0.58 -2.93
CA LEU A 202 11.16 0.97 -1.93
C LEU A 202 12.48 1.44 -2.59
N ARG A 203 12.92 0.77 -3.66
CA ARG A 203 14.12 1.20 -4.42
C ARG A 203 13.92 2.55 -5.10
N ARG A 204 12.71 2.83 -5.59
CA ARG A 204 12.32 4.14 -6.14
C ARG A 204 12.28 5.22 -5.06
N VAL A 205 11.77 4.90 -3.87
CA VAL A 205 11.85 5.80 -2.71
C VAL A 205 13.31 6.10 -2.35
N ALA A 206 14.18 5.09 -2.34
CA ALA A 206 15.61 5.29 -2.09
C ALA A 206 16.27 6.15 -3.18
N ALA A 207 15.92 5.97 -4.45
CA ALA A 207 16.36 6.83 -5.54
C ALA A 207 15.94 8.29 -5.33
N TYR A 208 14.69 8.52 -4.96
CA TYR A 208 14.18 9.85 -4.66
C TYR A 208 14.93 10.50 -3.49
N LEU A 209 15.18 9.76 -2.41
CA LEU A 209 15.93 10.27 -1.26
C LEU A 209 17.40 10.57 -1.55
N ARG A 210 18.00 9.89 -2.54
CA ARG A 210 19.34 10.22 -3.06
C ARG A 210 19.37 11.44 -3.98
N GLY A 211 18.23 12.09 -4.20
CA GLY A 211 18.11 13.31 -5.00
C GLY A 211 17.83 13.08 -6.48
N GLU A 212 17.50 11.85 -6.89
CA GLU A 212 17.03 11.60 -8.25
C GLU A 212 15.64 12.24 -8.44
N GLY A 213 15.41 12.92 -9.57
CA GLY A 213 14.15 13.61 -9.82
C GLY A 213 12.97 12.65 -9.92
N ALA A 214 11.88 12.92 -9.19
CA ALA A 214 10.65 12.12 -9.24
C ALA A 214 10.13 11.89 -10.68
N PRO A 215 10.13 12.89 -11.61
CA PRO A 215 9.75 12.66 -13.01
C PRO A 215 10.63 11.65 -13.76
N ASP A 216 11.91 11.54 -13.41
CA ASP A 216 12.83 10.60 -14.04
C ASP A 216 12.67 9.20 -13.45
N ILE A 217 12.35 9.11 -12.17
CA ILE A 217 12.00 7.85 -11.50
C ILE A 217 10.71 7.29 -12.09
N ALA A 218 9.67 8.12 -12.21
CA ALA A 218 8.35 7.72 -12.68
C ALA A 218 8.34 7.17 -14.10
N ARG A 219 9.29 7.57 -14.97
CA ARG A 219 9.41 7.08 -16.36
C ARG A 219 10.08 5.71 -16.48
N ARG A 220 10.72 5.21 -15.44
CA ARG A 220 11.39 3.90 -15.47
C ARG A 220 10.34 2.80 -15.56
N PRO A 221 10.61 1.69 -16.26
CA PRO A 221 9.77 0.50 -16.18
C PRO A 221 9.52 0.12 -14.72
N PHE A 222 8.25 0.09 -14.32
CA PHE A 222 7.82 -0.34 -12.99
C PHE A 222 7.29 -1.76 -13.14
N GLY A 223 7.71 -2.66 -12.24
CA GLY A 223 7.41 -4.08 -12.30
C GLY A 223 5.93 -4.39 -12.58
N VAL A 224 5.74 -5.44 -13.37
CA VAL A 224 4.47 -6.15 -13.50
C VAL A 224 4.58 -7.39 -12.62
N TYR A 225 3.68 -7.55 -11.67
CA TYR A 225 3.53 -8.81 -10.94
C TYR A 225 2.29 -9.54 -11.42
N THR A 226 2.49 -10.77 -11.87
CA THR A 226 1.42 -11.73 -12.17
C THR A 226 1.87 -13.04 -11.53
N PRO A 227 1.03 -13.70 -10.71
CA PRO A 227 1.40 -14.97 -10.13
C PRO A 227 1.60 -15.97 -11.26
N ALA A 228 2.56 -16.89 -11.09
CA ALA A 228 2.69 -18.01 -12.03
C ALA A 228 1.35 -18.78 -12.07
N ASP A 229 0.96 -19.26 -13.25
CA ASP A 229 -0.23 -20.11 -13.39
C ASP A 229 -0.12 -21.30 -12.43
N VAL A 230 -1.00 -21.33 -11.41
CA VAL A 230 -1.12 -22.42 -10.43
C VAL A 230 -2.26 -23.34 -10.82
#